data_AF-A0AAN4ZNE9-F1
#
_entry.id   AF-A0AAN4ZNE9-F1
#
_cell.length_a   1.000
_cell.length_b   1.000
_cell.length_c   1.000
_cell.angle_alpha   90.00
_cell.angle_beta   90.00
_cell.angle_gamma   90.00
#
_symmetry.space_group_name_H-M   'P 1'
#
loop_
_entity.id
_entity.type
_entity.pdbx_description
1 polymer ?
#
loop_
_entity_poly.entity_id
_entity_poly.type
_entity_poly.pdbx_seq_one_letter_code
_entity_poly.pdbx_strand_id
1 'polypeptide(L)'
;VMRSASTSPFPGLSEYLSRGAPAVSTTKKKGRRSLAHAKMPVYAAIVEGTSIARGQLGVAAVNPATKDFHIFSFVDSSYASLQTLLQELDPTEVLIDESTSKDLHDAVTTTCHTADVFTVKRKFFEGGLARHRKLSNRSCKLVDSTGKEECLSAFSALVQFTEHATKSVLSRSSLSISLHEKSLSMVCPTCEMEGSECEMKSLAEIREHFAHNHWQVHGY
;
A
#
# COMPACT_ATOMS: atom_id res chain seq x y z
N VAL A 1 -30.56 19.93 23.48
CA VAL A 1 -29.13 19.81 23.13
C VAL A 1 -28.95 18.53 22.33
N MET A 2 -29.02 18.62 21.00
CA MET A 2 -28.85 17.46 20.11
C MET A 2 -27.36 17.12 20.00
N ARG A 3 -27.02 15.86 20.27
CA ARG A 3 -25.67 15.33 20.08
C ARG A 3 -25.40 15.21 18.58
N SER A 4 -24.46 15.99 18.08
CA SER A 4 -23.94 15.89 16.72
C SER A 4 -23.35 14.49 16.50
N ALA A 5 -23.95 13.72 15.59
CA ALA A 5 -23.37 12.47 15.13
C ALA A 5 -22.11 12.79 14.32
N SER A 6 -20.94 12.46 14.87
CA SER A 6 -19.66 12.48 14.16
C SER A 6 -19.70 11.35 13.12
N THR A 7 -20.02 11.70 11.87
CA THR A 7 -19.85 10.81 10.73
C THR A 7 -18.38 10.85 10.34
N SER A 8 -17.60 9.90 10.85
CA SER A 8 -16.20 9.80 10.45
C SER A 8 -16.11 9.55 8.94
N PRO A 9 -15.24 10.25 8.20
CA PRO A 9 -15.12 10.08 6.75
C PRO A 9 -14.82 8.64 6.33
N PHE A 10 -14.17 7.90 7.21
CA PHE A 10 -13.91 6.47 7.13
C PHE A 10 -14.85 5.73 8.10
N PRO A 11 -15.98 5.16 7.63
CA PRO A 11 -16.83 4.32 8.47
C PRO A 11 -16.02 3.10 8.94
N GLY A 12 -16.01 2.83 10.25
CA GLY A 12 -15.19 1.80 10.90
C GLY A 12 -13.87 2.30 11.50
N LEU A 13 -13.24 3.35 10.92
CA LEU A 13 -11.95 3.85 11.40
C LEU A 13 -12.06 4.66 12.70
N SER A 14 -13.15 5.41 12.91
CA SER A 14 -13.37 6.11 14.19
C SER A 14 -13.59 5.13 15.33
N GLU A 15 -14.28 4.01 15.07
CA GLU A 15 -14.45 2.94 16.04
C GLU A 15 -13.12 2.20 16.29
N TYR A 16 -12.32 1.94 15.25
CA TYR A 16 -10.98 1.36 15.34
C TYR A 16 -9.99 2.26 16.12
N LEU A 17 -9.92 3.55 15.80
CA LEU A 17 -9.08 4.52 16.51
C LEU A 17 -9.56 4.75 17.96
N SER A 18 -10.86 4.62 18.23
CA SER A 18 -11.44 4.68 19.58
C SER A 18 -11.19 3.40 20.40
N ARG A 19 -11.09 2.24 19.74
CA ARG A 19 -10.64 0.97 20.35
C ARG A 19 -9.14 1.01 20.72
N GLY A 20 -8.42 2.02 20.24
CA GLY A 20 -6.97 2.11 20.30
C GLY A 20 -6.37 1.11 19.31
N ALA A 21 -5.48 1.57 18.44
CA ALA A 21 -4.51 0.68 17.82
C ALA A 21 -3.91 -0.20 18.94
N PRO A 22 -3.69 -1.52 18.73
CA PRO A 22 -3.22 -2.39 19.79
C PRO A 22 -1.99 -1.75 20.44
N ALA A 23 -2.20 -1.23 21.66
CA ALA A 23 -1.14 -0.63 22.41
C ALA A 23 -0.13 -1.75 22.62
N VAL A 24 1.12 -1.53 22.19
CA VAL A 24 2.24 -2.35 22.64
C VAL A 24 2.18 -2.34 24.15
N SER A 25 1.69 -3.43 24.73
CA SER A 25 1.48 -3.54 26.16
C SER A 25 2.86 -3.61 26.81
N THR A 26 3.35 -2.45 27.25
CA THR A 26 4.51 -2.37 28.13
C THR A 26 4.09 -2.76 29.54
N THR A 27 3.72 -4.03 29.71
CA THR A 27 3.67 -4.61 31.05
C THR A 27 5.12 -4.87 31.47
N LYS A 28 5.57 -4.11 32.47
CA LYS A 28 6.83 -4.34 33.19
C LYS A 28 6.81 -5.77 33.76
N LYS A 29 7.35 -6.73 33.03
CA LYS A 29 7.86 -7.99 33.56
C LYS A 29 9.36 -8.05 33.26
N LYS A 30 10.16 -8.09 34.34
CA LYS A 30 11.60 -8.33 34.29
C LYS A 30 11.85 -9.70 33.66
N GLY A 31 12.10 -9.68 32.37
CA GLY A 31 12.67 -10.78 31.61
C GLY A 31 13.39 -10.12 30.44
N ARG A 32 14.67 -10.45 30.23
CA ARG A 32 15.42 -10.00 29.05
C ARG A 32 14.73 -10.58 27.81
N ARG A 33 13.75 -9.85 27.29
CA ARG A 33 13.22 -10.05 25.95
C ARG A 33 14.25 -9.46 25.00
N SER A 34 14.85 -10.32 24.18
CA SER A 34 15.52 -9.91 22.96
C SER A 34 14.65 -8.85 22.26
N LEU A 35 15.28 -7.75 21.86
CA LEU A 35 14.66 -6.65 21.12
C LEU A 35 14.32 -7.18 19.72
N ALA A 36 13.26 -7.96 19.60
CA ALA A 36 12.72 -8.36 18.30
C ALA A 36 12.33 -7.07 17.57
N HIS A 37 12.91 -6.83 16.39
CA HIS A 37 12.57 -5.72 15.52
C HIS A 37 11.05 -5.68 15.32
N ALA A 38 10.37 -4.70 15.92
CA ALA A 38 8.95 -4.52 15.70
C ALA A 38 8.73 -4.18 14.22
N LYS A 39 7.97 -5.02 13.51
CA LYS A 39 7.66 -4.83 12.09
C LYS A 39 6.94 -3.49 11.92
N MET A 40 7.52 -2.62 11.09
CA MET A 40 6.93 -1.30 10.81
C MET A 40 5.61 -1.48 10.05
N PRO A 41 4.55 -0.75 10.43
CA PRO A 41 3.24 -0.86 9.76
C PRO A 41 3.35 -0.41 8.31
N VAL A 42 2.60 -1.07 7.43
CA VAL A 42 2.50 -0.71 6.01
C VAL A 42 1.02 -0.58 5.68
N TYR A 43 0.65 0.56 5.12
CA TYR A 43 -0.71 0.78 4.63
C TYR A 43 -0.72 0.61 3.12
N ALA A 44 -1.74 -0.05 2.58
CA ALA A 44 -1.90 -0.26 1.15
C ALA A 44 -3.28 0.19 0.67
N ALA A 45 -3.38 0.70 -0.55
CA ALA A 45 -4.64 0.96 -1.23
C ALA A 45 -4.61 0.30 -2.61
N ILE A 46 -5.73 -0.29 -3.03
CA ILE A 46 -5.84 -1.10 -4.24
C ILE A 46 -7.04 -0.62 -5.05
N VAL A 47 -6.85 -0.47 -6.37
CA VAL A 47 -7.88 -0.09 -7.33
C VAL A 47 -7.83 -1.03 -8.52
N GLU A 48 -8.99 -1.53 -8.91
CA GLU A 48 -9.19 -2.24 -10.17
C GLU A 48 -9.80 -1.33 -11.23
N GLY A 49 -9.21 -1.33 -12.42
CA GLY A 49 -9.73 -0.66 -13.59
C GLY A 49 -11.04 -1.30 -14.04
N THR A 50 -12.00 -0.46 -14.45
CA THR A 50 -13.31 -0.92 -14.91
C THR A 50 -13.45 -0.76 -16.42
N SER A 51 -14.34 -1.56 -17.01
CA SER A 51 -14.69 -1.47 -18.44
C SER A 51 -13.48 -1.59 -19.38
N ILE A 52 -13.03 -0.48 -19.97
CA ILE A 52 -11.94 -0.41 -20.97
C ILE A 52 -10.58 -0.66 -20.30
N ALA A 53 -10.47 -0.40 -19.00
CA ALA A 53 -9.27 -0.65 -18.20
C ALA A 53 -9.37 -1.95 -17.39
N ARG A 54 -10.32 -2.86 -17.71
CA ARG A 54 -10.48 -4.12 -16.98
C ARG A 54 -9.17 -4.91 -16.96
N GLY A 55 -8.80 -5.38 -15.77
CA GLY A 55 -7.55 -6.10 -15.54
C GLY A 55 -6.34 -5.19 -15.30
N GLN A 56 -6.47 -3.85 -15.45
CA GLN A 56 -5.49 -2.92 -14.92
C GLN A 56 -5.66 -2.81 -13.41
N LEU A 57 -4.55 -2.87 -12.67
CA LEU A 57 -4.51 -2.73 -11.23
C LEU A 57 -3.58 -1.61 -10.83
N GLY A 58 -4.08 -0.75 -9.96
CA GLY A 58 -3.31 0.27 -9.28
C GLY A 58 -3.14 -0.08 -7.82
N VAL A 59 -1.90 -0.09 -7.33
CA VAL A 59 -1.59 -0.28 -5.91
C VAL A 59 -0.76 0.89 -5.42
N ALA A 60 -1.07 1.40 -4.23
CA ALA A 60 -0.20 2.31 -3.51
C ALA A 60 0.11 1.71 -2.15
N ALA A 61 1.34 1.90 -1.68
CA ALA A 61 1.78 1.46 -0.36
C ALA A 61 2.61 2.56 0.32
N VAL A 62 2.54 2.63 1.65
CA VAL A 62 3.29 3.61 2.44
C VAL A 62 3.66 3.06 3.81
N ASN A 63 4.87 3.39 4.24
CA ASN A 63 5.23 3.34 5.65
C ASN A 63 4.86 4.68 6.29
N PRO A 64 3.86 4.75 7.21
CA PRO A 64 3.40 6.02 7.76
C PRO A 64 4.45 6.75 8.60
N ALA A 65 5.49 6.05 9.08
CA ALA A 65 6.58 6.65 9.83
C ALA A 65 7.59 7.37 8.92
N THR A 66 7.96 6.77 7.79
CA THR A 66 8.93 7.36 6.85
C THR A 66 8.27 8.23 5.79
N LYS A 67 6.98 8.02 5.52
CA LYS A 67 6.20 8.68 4.47
C LYS A 67 6.76 8.41 3.07
N ASP A 68 7.33 7.23 2.88
CA ASP A 68 7.79 6.76 1.59
C ASP A 68 6.66 6.05 0.87
N PHE A 69 6.13 6.70 -0.18
CA PHE A 69 5.06 6.17 -0.99
C PHE A 69 5.61 5.39 -2.18
N HIS A 70 5.08 4.19 -2.37
CA HIS A 70 5.36 3.33 -3.51
C HIS A 70 4.07 3.13 -4.29
N ILE A 71 4.09 3.45 -5.58
CA ILE A 71 2.93 3.34 -6.47
C ILE A 71 3.26 2.31 -7.53
N PHE A 72 2.39 1.31 -7.71
CA PHE A 72 2.54 0.22 -8.66
C PHE A 72 1.39 0.25 -9.65
N SER A 73 1.70 0.03 -10.93
CA SER A 73 0.72 -0.18 -11.98
C SER A 73 1.07 -1.43 -12.77
N PHE A 74 0.10 -2.33 -12.94
CA PHE A 74 0.27 -3.57 -13.71
C PHE A 74 -1.06 -4.07 -14.27
N VAL A 75 -0.98 -4.96 -15.27
CA VAL A 75 -2.12 -5.70 -15.80
C VAL A 75 -2.11 -7.10 -15.20
N ASP A 76 -3.17 -7.47 -14.50
CA ASP A 76 -3.33 -8.78 -13.87
C ASP A 76 -4.81 -9.12 -13.69
N SER A 77 -5.33 -9.98 -14.57
CA SER A 77 -6.70 -10.48 -14.52
C SER A 77 -6.90 -11.66 -13.57
N SER A 78 -5.81 -12.27 -13.10
CA SER A 78 -5.81 -13.43 -12.20
C SER A 78 -5.61 -13.06 -10.73
N TYR A 79 -5.23 -11.80 -10.49
CA TYR A 79 -4.76 -11.26 -9.22
C TYR A 79 -3.49 -11.92 -8.66
N ALA A 80 -2.84 -12.86 -9.36
CA ALA A 80 -1.64 -13.55 -8.86
C ALA A 80 -0.45 -12.59 -8.59
N SER A 81 -0.23 -11.61 -9.47
CA SER A 81 0.81 -10.59 -9.26
C SER A 81 0.46 -9.66 -8.11
N LEU A 82 -0.83 -9.32 -7.97
CA LEU A 82 -1.30 -8.55 -6.82
C LEU A 82 -1.09 -9.31 -5.51
N GLN A 83 -1.50 -10.58 -5.45
CA GLN A 83 -1.37 -11.40 -4.26
C GLN A 83 0.10 -11.54 -3.85
N THR A 84 0.99 -11.78 -4.82
CA THR A 84 2.44 -11.83 -4.55
C THR A 84 2.94 -10.51 -3.97
N LEU A 85 2.54 -9.38 -4.56
CA LEU A 85 2.93 -8.05 -4.07
C LEU A 85 2.40 -7.81 -2.65
N LEU A 86 1.17 -8.22 -2.35
CA LEU A 86 0.58 -8.04 -1.03
C LEU A 86 1.25 -8.91 0.04
N GLN A 87 1.66 -10.14 -0.31
CA GLN A 87 2.44 -10.99 0.59
C GLN A 87 3.79 -10.37 0.91
N GLU A 88 4.46 -9.79 -0.08
CA GLU A 88 5.75 -9.11 0.06
C GLU A 88 5.63 -7.85 0.91
N LEU A 89 4.61 -7.03 0.63
CA LEU A 89 4.33 -5.82 1.37
C LEU A 89 3.88 -6.10 2.80
N ASP A 90 3.19 -7.23 3.05
CA ASP A 90 2.51 -7.59 4.31
C ASP A 90 1.88 -6.38 5.00
N PRO A 91 0.84 -5.79 4.40
CA PRO A 91 0.20 -4.59 4.91
C PRO A 91 -0.54 -4.88 6.22
N THR A 92 -0.52 -3.92 7.13
CA THR A 92 -1.34 -3.96 8.35
C THR A 92 -2.74 -3.44 8.11
N GLU A 93 -2.90 -2.52 7.14
CA GLU A 93 -4.17 -1.89 6.81
C GLU A 93 -4.29 -1.80 5.28
N VAL A 94 -5.42 -2.26 4.73
CA VAL A 94 -5.67 -2.30 3.28
C VAL A 94 -6.96 -1.55 2.96
N LEU A 95 -6.89 -0.65 1.99
CA LEU A 95 -8.05 0.10 1.48
C LEU A 95 -8.45 -0.44 0.11
N ILE A 96 -9.73 -0.75 -0.04
CA ILE A 96 -10.36 -1.11 -1.31
C ILE A 96 -11.61 -0.25 -1.54
N ASP A 97 -11.95 -0.02 -2.80
CA ASP A 97 -13.15 0.72 -3.18
C ASP A 97 -14.41 -0.12 -2.87
N GLU A 98 -15.49 0.50 -2.41
CA GLU A 98 -16.80 -0.16 -2.24
C GLU A 98 -17.38 -0.75 -3.53
N SER A 99 -16.94 -0.26 -4.68
CA SER A 99 -17.31 -0.75 -6.01
C SER A 99 -16.37 -1.84 -6.55
N THR A 100 -15.39 -2.28 -5.76
CA THR A 100 -14.44 -3.35 -6.13
C THR A 100 -15.17 -4.65 -6.46
N SER A 101 -14.68 -5.39 -7.46
CA SER A 101 -15.22 -6.70 -7.80
C SER A 101 -15.11 -7.68 -6.63
N LYS A 102 -16.03 -8.65 -6.56
CA LYS A 102 -15.98 -9.69 -5.54
C LYS A 102 -14.68 -10.50 -5.62
N ASP A 103 -14.22 -10.79 -6.83
CA ASP A 103 -13.01 -11.59 -7.05
C ASP A 103 -11.76 -10.89 -6.51
N LEU A 104 -11.62 -9.57 -6.74
CA LEU A 104 -10.54 -8.78 -6.14
C LEU A 104 -10.68 -8.71 -4.61
N HIS A 105 -11.88 -8.50 -4.09
CA HIS A 105 -12.13 -8.47 -2.64
C HIS A 105 -11.70 -9.81 -1.99
N ASP A 106 -12.09 -10.93 -2.58
CA ASP A 106 -11.74 -12.26 -2.10
C ASP A 106 -10.22 -12.50 -2.22
N ALA A 107 -9.58 -12.09 -3.33
CA ALA A 107 -8.12 -12.18 -3.49
C ALA A 107 -7.35 -11.38 -2.43
N VAL A 108 -7.81 -10.17 -2.09
CA VAL A 108 -7.19 -9.32 -1.07
C VAL A 108 -7.38 -9.90 0.32
N THR A 109 -8.60 -10.28 0.69
CA THR A 109 -8.91 -10.79 2.04
C THR A 109 -8.28 -12.15 2.32
N THR A 110 -8.17 -13.01 1.32
CA THR A 110 -7.47 -14.31 1.45
C THR A 110 -5.96 -14.13 1.61
N THR A 111 -5.37 -13.14 0.92
CA THR A 111 -3.92 -12.89 0.97
C THR A 111 -3.51 -12.14 2.24
N CYS A 112 -4.28 -11.12 2.61
CA CYS A 112 -4.00 -10.23 3.74
C CYS A 112 -4.78 -10.63 4.99
N HIS A 113 -4.70 -11.91 5.40
CA HIS A 113 -5.55 -12.45 6.48
C HIS A 113 -5.31 -11.82 7.86
N THR A 114 -4.17 -11.16 8.07
CA THR A 114 -3.84 -10.41 9.30
C THR A 114 -4.08 -8.91 9.19
N ALA A 115 -4.40 -8.40 8.00
CA ALA A 115 -4.60 -6.98 7.78
C ALA A 115 -6.05 -6.58 8.06
N ASP A 116 -6.24 -5.36 8.57
CA ASP A 116 -7.56 -4.75 8.59
C ASP A 116 -7.91 -4.26 7.18
N VAL A 117 -8.90 -4.89 6.54
CA VAL A 117 -9.37 -4.53 5.20
C VAL A 117 -10.55 -3.58 5.32
N PHE A 118 -10.39 -2.36 4.80
CA PHE A 118 -11.37 -1.29 4.81
C PHE A 118 -11.96 -1.09 3.42
N THR A 119 -13.28 -1.24 3.34
CA THR A 119 -14.05 -0.84 2.16
C THR A 119 -14.40 0.63 2.26
N VAL A 120 -13.93 1.43 1.29
CA VAL A 120 -13.95 2.90 1.34
C VAL A 120 -14.66 3.47 0.10
N LYS A 121 -15.37 4.58 0.29
CA LYS A 121 -16.16 5.23 -0.77
C LYS A 121 -15.30 5.70 -1.94
N ARG A 122 -15.83 5.60 -3.16
CA ARG A 122 -15.16 6.02 -4.42
C ARG A 122 -14.51 7.41 -4.36
N LYS A 123 -15.17 8.37 -3.70
CA LYS A 123 -14.69 9.77 -3.56
C LYS A 123 -13.28 9.90 -2.97
N PHE A 124 -12.81 8.91 -2.20
CA PHE A 124 -11.45 8.92 -1.64
C PHE A 124 -10.38 8.55 -2.67
N PHE A 125 -10.78 7.84 -3.73
CA PHE A 125 -9.91 7.44 -4.84
C PHE A 125 -9.89 8.48 -5.98
N GLU A 126 -10.66 9.56 -5.87
CA GLU A 126 -10.71 10.62 -6.89
C GLU A 126 -9.55 11.62 -6.76
N GLY A 127 -9.23 12.34 -7.84
CA GLY A 127 -8.26 13.45 -7.83
C GLY A 127 -6.79 13.04 -7.69
N GLY A 128 -6.45 11.77 -7.98
CA GLY A 128 -5.11 11.21 -7.85
C GLY A 128 -4.02 12.01 -8.55
N LEU A 129 -4.22 12.37 -9.83
CA LEU A 129 -3.25 13.17 -10.59
C LEU A 129 -3.00 14.55 -9.97
N ALA A 130 -4.06 15.26 -9.57
CA ALA A 130 -3.95 16.57 -8.95
C ALA A 130 -3.19 16.49 -7.62
N ARG A 131 -3.48 15.46 -6.83
CA ARG A 131 -2.81 15.21 -5.55
C ARG A 131 -1.35 14.83 -5.74
N HIS A 132 -1.03 13.94 -6.68
CA HIS A 132 0.34 13.61 -7.03
C HIS A 132 1.10 14.86 -7.46
N ARG A 133 0.59 15.65 -8.41
CA ARG A 133 1.24 16.91 -8.85
C ARG A 133 1.49 17.89 -7.71
N LYS A 134 0.58 17.94 -6.73
CA LYS A 134 0.73 18.79 -5.54
C LYS A 134 1.83 18.30 -4.60
N LEU A 135 2.00 16.99 -4.44
CA LEU A 135 2.90 16.37 -3.46
C LEU A 135 4.26 15.97 -4.05
N SER A 136 4.35 15.75 -5.36
CA SER A 136 5.56 15.33 -6.03
C SER A 136 6.60 16.44 -6.08
N ASN A 137 7.86 16.12 -5.78
CA ASN A 137 8.99 17.01 -5.99
C ASN A 137 9.37 17.05 -7.48
N ARG A 138 10.11 18.09 -7.91
CA ARG A 138 10.47 18.29 -9.33
C ARG A 138 11.25 17.11 -9.94
N SER A 139 11.83 16.24 -9.11
CA SER A 139 12.51 15.00 -9.51
C SER A 139 11.58 13.84 -9.86
N CYS A 140 10.35 13.81 -9.34
CA CYS A 140 9.36 12.77 -9.64
C CYS A 140 8.64 13.14 -10.95
N LYS A 141 9.24 12.82 -12.09
CA LYS A 141 8.55 12.93 -13.38
C LYS A 141 7.53 11.80 -13.51
N LEU A 142 6.24 12.11 -13.41
CA LEU A 142 5.23 11.31 -14.10
C LEU A 142 5.45 11.54 -15.60
N VAL A 143 6.13 10.60 -16.26
CA VAL A 143 6.53 10.75 -17.67
C VAL A 143 5.32 10.70 -18.61
N ASP A 144 4.22 10.09 -18.20
CA ASP A 144 2.93 10.18 -18.91
C ASP A 144 1.81 9.72 -17.97
N SER A 145 0.67 10.41 -17.92
CA SER A 145 -0.51 10.01 -17.11
C SER A 145 -1.37 8.97 -17.81
N THR A 146 -1.15 8.77 -19.11
CA THR A 146 -1.92 7.83 -19.93
C THR A 146 -1.71 6.40 -19.42
N GLY A 147 -2.78 5.74 -18.95
CA GLY A 147 -2.74 4.37 -18.44
C GLY A 147 -2.25 4.21 -16.98
N LYS A 148 -2.32 5.28 -16.17
CA LYS A 148 -1.89 5.28 -14.75
C LYS A 148 -2.95 5.82 -13.79
N GLU A 149 -4.21 5.88 -14.24
CA GLU A 149 -5.29 6.47 -13.44
C GLU A 149 -5.59 5.62 -12.21
N GLU A 150 -5.56 4.29 -12.32
CA GLU A 150 -5.82 3.34 -11.24
C GLU A 150 -4.79 3.50 -10.11
N CYS A 151 -3.51 3.60 -10.44
CA CYS A 151 -2.45 3.72 -9.44
C CYS A 151 -2.44 5.11 -8.79
N LEU A 152 -2.81 6.16 -9.54
CA LEU A 152 -3.01 7.50 -9.00
C LEU A 152 -4.26 7.57 -8.09
N SER A 153 -5.32 6.84 -8.44
CA SER A 153 -6.50 6.69 -7.60
C SER A 153 -6.18 6.00 -6.28
N ALA A 154 -5.43 4.89 -6.33
CA ALA A 154 -4.94 4.20 -5.14
C ALA A 154 -4.09 5.14 -4.26
N PHE A 155 -3.17 5.89 -4.88
CA PHE A 155 -2.37 6.90 -4.18
C PHE A 155 -3.25 7.97 -3.50
N SER A 156 -4.32 8.42 -4.15
CA SER A 156 -5.22 9.42 -3.58
C SER A 156 -5.87 8.97 -2.28
N ALA A 157 -6.40 7.75 -2.28
CA ALA A 157 -7.03 7.16 -1.09
C ALA A 157 -6.01 6.98 0.03
N LEU A 158 -4.82 6.48 -0.31
CA LEU A 158 -3.78 6.19 0.67
C LEU A 158 -3.24 7.45 1.34
N VAL A 159 -3.05 8.55 0.59
CA VAL A 159 -2.65 9.84 1.18
C VAL A 159 -3.71 10.31 2.17
N GLN A 160 -4.99 10.33 1.78
CA GLN A 160 -6.07 10.79 2.66
C GLN A 160 -6.15 9.96 3.93
N PHE A 161 -6.01 8.65 3.78
CA PHE A 161 -5.99 7.74 4.90
C PHE A 161 -4.80 7.97 5.82
N THR A 162 -3.59 8.11 5.26
CA THR A 162 -2.36 8.36 6.03
C THR A 162 -2.45 9.67 6.79
N GLU A 163 -2.97 10.74 6.17
CA GLU A 163 -3.18 12.03 6.82
C GLU A 163 -4.15 11.92 8.01
N HIS A 164 -5.24 11.19 7.80
CA HIS A 164 -6.24 10.96 8.85
C HIS A 164 -5.69 10.09 9.99
N ALA A 165 -5.02 8.98 9.68
CA ALA A 165 -4.48 8.04 10.66
C ALA A 165 -3.37 8.67 11.50
N THR A 166 -2.46 9.43 10.87
CA THR A 166 -1.34 10.09 11.56
C THR A 166 -1.70 11.46 12.15
N LYS A 167 -2.92 11.96 11.89
CA LYS A 167 -3.36 13.32 12.24
C LYS A 167 -2.39 14.40 11.76
N SER A 168 -1.80 14.20 10.59
CA SER A 168 -0.80 15.09 10.01
C SER A 168 -1.11 15.37 8.54
N VAL A 169 -0.77 16.57 8.06
CA VAL A 169 -0.95 16.93 6.64
C VAL A 169 0.36 16.65 5.91
N LEU A 170 0.27 15.93 4.79
CA LEU A 170 1.43 15.60 3.98
C LEU A 170 1.83 16.80 3.12
N SER A 171 3.13 17.10 3.11
CA SER A 171 3.72 18.17 2.33
C SER A 171 4.84 17.66 1.42
N ARG A 172 5.11 18.38 0.34
CA ARG A 172 6.11 18.02 -0.68
C ARG A 172 7.49 17.70 -0.11
N SER A 173 7.92 18.44 0.92
CA SER A 173 9.22 18.28 1.54
C SER A 173 9.29 17.13 2.54
N SER A 174 8.15 16.49 2.84
CA SER A 174 8.02 15.51 3.93
C SER A 174 7.80 14.07 3.47
N LEU A 175 7.82 13.82 2.16
CA LEU A 175 7.54 12.50 1.59
C LEU A 175 8.38 12.23 0.35
N SER A 176 8.62 10.95 0.09
CA SER A 176 9.17 10.44 -1.15
C SER A 176 8.08 9.69 -1.93
N ILE A 177 8.13 9.75 -3.26
CA ILE A 177 7.21 9.02 -4.13
C ILE A 177 8.04 8.26 -5.15
N SER A 178 7.89 6.94 -5.15
CA SER A 178 8.51 6.02 -6.10
C SER A 178 7.43 5.38 -6.96
N LEU A 179 7.54 5.52 -8.28
CA LEU A 179 6.63 4.90 -9.24
C LEU A 179 7.28 3.66 -9.83
N HIS A 180 6.55 2.55 -9.77
CA HIS A 180 6.95 1.23 -10.23
C HIS A 180 6.02 0.85 -11.39
N GLU A 181 6.50 1.09 -12.62
CA GLU A 181 5.81 0.67 -13.84
C GLU A 181 6.26 -0.73 -14.20
N LYS A 182 5.32 -1.65 -14.28
CA LYS A 182 5.62 -3.06 -14.45
C LYS A 182 5.00 -3.55 -15.75
N SER A 183 5.72 -3.35 -16.85
CA SER A 183 5.42 -4.02 -18.12
C SER A 183 5.78 -5.49 -17.99
N LEU A 184 4.83 -6.30 -17.52
CA LEU A 184 4.94 -7.75 -17.33
C LEU A 184 6.05 -8.19 -16.37
N SER A 185 5.63 -8.95 -15.35
CA SER A 185 6.45 -9.77 -14.45
C SER A 185 7.06 -9.05 -13.24
N MET A 186 6.71 -9.53 -12.04
CA MET A 186 7.58 -9.40 -10.89
C MET A 186 8.39 -10.66 -11.06
N VAL A 187 9.58 -10.56 -11.66
CA VAL A 187 10.55 -11.63 -11.50
C VAL A 187 11.77 -11.06 -10.83
N CYS A 188 12.20 -11.75 -9.77
CA CYS A 188 13.61 -11.81 -9.42
C CYS A 188 14.00 -13.29 -9.27
N PRO A 189 14.75 -13.85 -10.23
CA PRO A 189 15.59 -15.03 -10.05
C PRO A 189 17.06 -14.55 -9.93
N THR A 190 17.31 -13.72 -8.90
CA THR A 190 18.60 -13.10 -8.51
C THR A 190 19.21 -12.10 -9.50
N CYS A 191 18.41 -11.36 -10.26
CA CYS A 191 18.91 -10.32 -11.17
C CYS A 191 19.77 -10.88 -12.32
N GLU A 192 19.31 -11.98 -12.92
CA GLU A 192 19.77 -12.59 -14.19
C GLU A 192 21.28 -12.93 -14.37
N MET A 193 22.08 -12.96 -13.28
CA MET A 193 23.55 -13.14 -13.25
C MET A 193 24.34 -11.92 -13.76
N GLU A 194 24.54 -10.93 -12.88
CA GLU A 194 25.52 -9.85 -13.03
C GLU A 194 25.49 -9.10 -14.36
N GLY A 195 24.33 -8.57 -14.73
CA GLY A 195 24.20 -7.60 -15.83
C GLY A 195 23.66 -6.23 -15.45
N SER A 196 23.03 -6.09 -14.26
CA SER A 196 22.50 -4.87 -13.62
C SER A 196 21.32 -4.16 -14.35
N GLU A 197 20.39 -3.46 -13.69
CA GLU A 197 20.44 -2.79 -12.38
C GLU A 197 19.20 -3.07 -11.49
N CYS A 198 19.45 -3.33 -10.21
CA CYS A 198 18.51 -3.04 -9.14
C CYS A 198 19.06 -1.89 -8.30
N GLU A 199 18.30 -0.80 -8.16
CA GLU A 199 18.48 0.12 -7.03
C GLU A 199 17.12 0.39 -6.39
N MET A 200 16.92 -0.14 -5.18
CA MET A 200 15.71 -0.01 -4.37
C MET A 200 16.00 0.88 -3.16
N LYS A 201 15.17 1.86 -2.83
CA LYS A 201 15.43 2.80 -1.72
C LYS A 201 14.15 3.42 -1.10
N SER A 202 13.17 2.76 -0.46
CA SER A 202 13.05 1.46 0.19
C SER A 202 11.60 1.32 0.74
N LEU A 203 10.90 0.18 0.60
CA LEU A 203 9.90 -0.25 1.61
C LEU A 203 10.61 -1.29 2.49
N ALA A 204 11.50 -0.79 3.36
CA ALA A 204 12.71 -1.48 3.86
C ALA A 204 13.33 -2.42 2.81
N GLU A 205 13.57 -1.78 1.65
CA GLU A 205 14.11 -2.18 0.34
C GLU A 205 13.31 -3.25 -0.40
N ILE A 206 12.00 -2.95 -0.50
CA ILE A 206 10.90 -3.83 -0.94
C ILE A 206 11.13 -5.21 -0.30
N ARG A 207 11.14 -5.04 1.04
CA ARG A 207 11.44 -5.91 2.16
C ARG A 207 12.71 -6.78 2.03
N GLU A 208 13.74 -6.06 1.58
CA GLU A 208 15.19 -6.31 1.55
C GLU A 208 15.57 -7.56 0.79
N HIS A 209 15.47 -7.53 -0.56
CA HIS A 209 15.46 -8.74 -1.41
C HIS A 209 14.08 -9.38 -1.30
N PHE A 210 13.74 -10.38 -2.10
CA PHE A 210 12.70 -11.33 -1.69
C PHE A 210 13.25 -12.21 -0.53
N ALA A 211 13.70 -11.59 0.58
CA ALA A 211 14.67 -12.04 1.58
C ALA A 211 14.68 -13.57 1.86
N HIS A 212 15.51 -14.42 1.26
CA HIS A 212 16.73 -14.23 0.48
C HIS A 212 16.67 -15.01 -0.84
N ASN A 213 15.51 -15.53 -1.22
CA ASN A 213 15.43 -16.79 -1.94
C ASN A 213 13.96 -17.09 -2.25
N HIS A 214 13.64 -17.29 -3.52
CA HIS A 214 12.76 -18.41 -3.90
C HIS A 214 13.56 -19.76 -3.87
N TRP A 215 14.79 -19.74 -3.35
CA TRP A 215 15.90 -20.70 -3.50
C TRP A 215 15.96 -21.85 -2.47
N GLN A 216 14.90 -22.12 -1.71
CA GLN A 216 14.76 -23.41 -0.99
C GLN A 216 13.39 -24.09 -1.17
N VAL A 217 12.32 -23.36 -1.52
CA VAL A 217 10.96 -23.76 -1.12
C VAL A 217 10.11 -24.36 -2.25
N HIS A 218 10.61 -24.48 -3.48
CA HIS A 218 10.11 -25.58 -4.32
C HIS A 218 10.78 -26.93 -4.06
N GLY A 219 11.77 -27.03 -3.15
CA GLY A 219 12.30 -28.32 -2.71
C GLY A 219 12.52 -29.33 -3.82
N TYR A 220 13.47 -29.03 -4.71
CA TYR A 220 14.35 -30.06 -5.27
C TYR A 220 15.71 -29.90 -4.59
#